data_AF-A0A5D8YHA1-F1
#
_entry.id   AF-A0A5D8YHA1-F1
#
_cell.length_a   1.000
_cell.length_b   1.000
_cell.length_c   1.000
_cell.angle_alpha   90.00
_cell.angle_beta   90.00
_cell.angle_gamma   90.00
#
_symmetry.space_group_name_H-M   'P 1'
#
loop_
_entity.id
_entity.type
_entity.pdbx_description
1 polymer ?
#
loop_
_entity_poly.entity_id
_entity_poly.type
_entity_poly.pdbx_seq_one_letter_code
_entity_poly.pdbx_strand_id
1 'polypeptide(L)'
;MKVQKFLTEANKQQVMRLLGWTIDQYAEYQESKGLEYIRKLIAADDWSVNNVAKAPLFWRWWVNHWNARDTEFIGWATGYKNRPFLLRQYESLNDVDGFEFWPHRVIMEQSYAYMIGDLNRQAVEAGV
;
A
#
# COMPACT_ATOMS: atom_id res chain seq x y z
N MET A 1 19.43 -2.25 -9.02
CA MET A 1 18.63 -2.69 -7.85
C MET A 1 19.00 -1.98 -6.54
N LYS A 2 20.28 -1.70 -6.22
CA LYS A 2 20.67 -1.00 -4.96
C LYS A 2 20.21 0.46 -4.88
N VAL A 3 20.22 1.19 -6.00
CA VAL A 3 19.82 2.61 -6.07
C VAL A 3 18.34 2.81 -5.76
N GLN A 4 17.45 1.99 -6.33
CA GLN A 4 16.01 2.11 -6.10
C GLN A 4 15.65 1.91 -4.62
N LYS A 5 16.23 0.90 -3.98
CA LYS A 5 16.00 0.63 -2.55
C LYS A 5 16.47 1.78 -1.67
N PHE A 6 17.59 2.40 -2.03
CA PHE A 6 18.12 3.57 -1.33
C PHE A 6 17.18 4.79 -1.47
N LEU A 7 16.68 5.05 -2.68
CA LEU A 7 15.73 6.14 -2.93
C LEU A 7 14.42 5.94 -2.15
N THR A 8 13.90 4.71 -2.11
CA THR A 8 12.70 4.40 -1.33
C THR A 8 12.89 4.67 0.17
N GLU A 9 14.01 4.26 0.75
CA GLU A 9 14.26 4.52 2.16
C GLU A 9 14.48 6.02 2.44
N ALA A 10 15.16 6.73 1.54
CA ALA A 10 15.37 8.17 1.67
C ALA A 10 14.06 8.97 1.60
N ASN A 11 13.17 8.61 0.67
CA ASN A 11 11.87 9.24 0.53
C ASN A 11 11.01 9.05 1.77
N LYS A 12 10.87 7.80 2.23
CA LYS A 12 10.17 7.46 3.47
C LYS A 12 10.69 8.27 4.66
N GLN A 13 12.01 8.36 4.84
CA GLN A 13 12.60 9.18 5.91
C GLN A 13 12.25 10.67 5.78
N GLN A 14 12.20 11.20 4.56
CA GLN A 14 11.85 12.59 4.33
C GLN A 14 10.36 12.85 4.62
N VAL A 15 9.46 11.97 4.20
CA VAL A 15 8.03 12.05 4.53
C VAL A 15 7.82 12.03 6.04
N MET A 16 8.44 11.07 6.73
CA MET A 16 8.37 10.98 8.20
C MET A 16 8.84 12.27 8.87
N ARG A 17 9.93 12.88 8.39
CA ARG A 17 10.41 14.18 8.89
C ARG A 17 9.42 15.33 8.63
N LEU A 18 8.84 15.39 7.43
CA LEU A 18 7.90 16.45 7.04
C LEU A 18 6.59 16.39 7.86
N LEU A 19 6.09 15.19 8.10
CA LEU A 19 4.84 14.96 8.84
C LEU A 19 5.05 14.88 10.35
N GLY A 20 6.28 14.61 10.80
CA GLY A 20 6.58 14.31 12.20
C GLY A 20 6.09 12.92 12.63
N TRP A 21 6.04 11.98 11.69
CA TRP A 21 5.63 10.60 11.94
C TRP A 21 6.78 9.73 12.41
N THR A 22 6.45 8.72 13.22
CA THR A 22 7.34 7.59 13.51
C THR A 22 7.33 6.58 12.35
N ILE A 23 8.26 5.63 12.41
CA ILE A 23 8.28 4.50 11.49
C ILE A 23 6.99 3.69 11.53
N ASP A 24 6.46 3.46 12.73
CA ASP A 24 5.25 2.67 12.93
C ASP A 24 4.03 3.39 12.35
N GLN A 25 3.87 4.69 12.61
CA GLN A 25 2.78 5.48 12.03
C GLN A 25 2.80 5.47 10.50
N TYR A 26 4.00 5.60 9.90
CA TYR A 26 4.15 5.53 8.45
C TYR A 26 3.78 4.14 7.91
N ALA A 27 4.28 3.08 8.55
CA ALA A 27 4.04 1.71 8.12
C ALA A 27 2.56 1.33 8.26
N GLU A 28 1.93 1.64 9.39
CA GLU A 28 0.51 1.42 9.66
C GLU A 28 -0.36 2.18 8.65
N TYR A 29 -0.01 3.43 8.33
CA TYR A 29 -0.76 4.21 7.34
C TYR A 29 -0.64 3.62 5.93
N GLN A 30 0.56 3.23 5.51
CA GLN A 30 0.81 2.59 4.22
C GLN A 30 0.08 1.24 4.11
N GLU A 31 0.09 0.43 5.18
CA GLU A 31 -0.62 -0.85 5.24
C GLU A 31 -2.14 -0.64 5.18
N SER A 32 -2.67 0.26 6.02
CA SER A 32 -4.10 0.58 6.09
C SER A 32 -4.65 0.99 4.72
N LYS A 33 -3.95 1.88 4.00
CA LYS A 33 -4.33 2.27 2.63
C LYS A 33 -4.20 1.13 1.62
N GLY A 34 -3.27 0.21 1.81
CA GLY A 34 -3.15 -0.99 0.98
C GLY A 34 -4.35 -1.92 1.12
N LEU A 35 -4.79 -2.14 2.36
CA LEU A 35 -5.99 -2.93 2.66
C LEU A 35 -7.26 -2.25 2.17
N GLU A 36 -7.36 -0.92 2.34
CA GLU A 36 -8.48 -0.13 1.82
C GLU A 36 -8.57 -0.24 0.30
N TYR A 37 -7.43 -0.15 -0.40
CA TYR A 37 -7.36 -0.32 -1.85
C TYR A 37 -7.81 -1.71 -2.28
N ILE A 38 -7.31 -2.78 -1.64
CA ILE A 38 -7.74 -4.15 -1.95
C ILE A 38 -9.26 -4.25 -1.78
N ARG A 39 -9.81 -3.80 -0.64
CA ARG A 39 -11.25 -3.88 -0.36
C ARG A 39 -12.09 -3.23 -1.46
N LYS A 40 -11.69 -2.04 -1.94
CA LYS A 40 -12.36 -1.36 -3.06
C LYS A 40 -12.19 -2.12 -4.39
N LEU A 41 -10.99 -2.62 -4.66
CA LEU A 41 -10.63 -3.28 -5.91
C LEU A 41 -11.41 -4.58 -6.15
N ILE A 42 -11.52 -5.43 -5.11
CA ILE A 42 -12.16 -6.75 -5.24
C ILE A 42 -13.62 -6.76 -4.77
N ALA A 43 -14.12 -5.63 -4.26
CA ALA A 43 -15.48 -5.49 -3.70
C ALA A 43 -15.86 -6.66 -2.76
N ALA A 44 -14.89 -7.12 -1.96
CA ALA A 44 -15.01 -8.36 -1.21
C ALA A 44 -14.97 -8.11 0.31
N ASP A 45 -15.30 -9.15 1.04
CA ASP A 45 -15.28 -9.19 2.50
C ASP A 45 -13.86 -9.17 3.07
N ASP A 46 -13.75 -8.93 4.38
CA ASP A 46 -12.47 -8.85 5.07
C ASP A 46 -11.65 -10.14 4.95
N TRP A 47 -12.31 -11.30 4.84
CA TRP A 47 -11.63 -12.57 4.62
C TRP A 47 -10.89 -12.60 3.28
N SER A 48 -11.53 -12.16 2.19
CA SER A 48 -10.91 -12.11 0.86
C SER A 48 -9.79 -11.06 0.80
N VAL A 49 -9.99 -9.91 1.42
CA VAL A 49 -8.97 -8.85 1.53
C VAL A 49 -7.72 -9.36 2.23
N ASN A 50 -7.90 -10.03 3.38
CA ASN A 50 -6.79 -10.59 4.15
C ASN A 50 -6.02 -11.67 3.37
N ASN A 51 -6.70 -12.46 2.54
CA ASN A 51 -6.03 -13.46 1.71
C ASN A 51 -5.21 -12.86 0.58
N VAL A 52 -5.71 -11.82 -0.09
CA VAL A 52 -4.93 -11.06 -1.08
C VAL A 52 -3.74 -10.37 -0.41
N ALA A 53 -3.94 -9.80 0.78
CA ALA A 53 -2.87 -9.18 1.56
C ALA A 53 -1.78 -10.16 2.01
N LYS A 54 -2.00 -11.48 2.01
CA LYS A 54 -0.92 -12.46 2.25
C LYS A 54 0.08 -12.54 1.08
N ALA A 55 -0.30 -12.09 -0.13
CA ALA A 55 0.55 -12.21 -1.32
C ALA A 55 1.71 -11.20 -1.29
N PRO A 56 2.99 -11.64 -1.18
CA PRO A 56 4.12 -10.71 -1.10
C PRO A 56 4.30 -9.85 -2.36
N LEU A 57 3.80 -10.33 -3.50
CA LEU A 57 3.85 -9.60 -4.76
C LEU A 57 2.99 -8.34 -4.72
N PHE A 58 1.81 -8.41 -4.10
CA PHE A 58 0.95 -7.24 -3.91
C PHE A 58 1.69 -6.15 -3.15
N TRP A 59 2.27 -6.45 -1.99
CA TRP A 59 2.98 -5.46 -1.18
C TRP A 59 4.21 -4.88 -1.87
N ARG A 60 4.94 -5.69 -2.65
CA ARG A 60 6.06 -5.18 -3.46
C ARG A 60 5.59 -4.16 -4.50
N TRP A 61 4.48 -4.46 -5.18
CA TRP A 61 3.88 -3.53 -6.14
C TRP A 61 3.36 -2.27 -5.45
N TRP A 62 2.66 -2.44 -4.33
CA TRP A 62 2.10 -1.35 -3.53
C TRP A 62 3.16 -0.35 -3.08
N VAL A 63 4.25 -0.84 -2.48
CA VAL A 63 5.36 0.01 -2.01
C VAL A 63 6.03 0.77 -3.15
N ASN A 64 6.11 0.18 -4.36
CA ASN A 64 6.67 0.89 -5.51
C ASN A 64 5.80 2.08 -5.94
N HIS A 65 4.48 1.90 -5.99
CA HIS A 65 3.54 3.00 -6.28
C HIS A 65 3.51 4.03 -5.17
N TRP A 66 3.53 3.57 -3.92
CA TRP A 66 3.61 4.44 -2.76
C TRP A 66 4.83 5.35 -2.82
N ASN A 67 5.99 4.79 -3.16
CA ASN A 67 7.23 5.57 -3.28
C ASN A 67 7.17 6.64 -4.38
N ALA A 68 6.40 6.43 -5.45
CA ALA A 68 6.19 7.46 -6.46
C ALA A 68 5.42 8.65 -5.88
N ARG A 69 4.36 8.37 -5.11
CA ARG A 69 3.58 9.40 -4.39
C ARG A 69 4.42 10.10 -3.32
N ASP A 70 5.27 9.39 -2.59
CA ASP A 70 6.20 10.04 -1.65
C ASP A 70 7.12 11.02 -2.37
N THR A 71 7.65 10.62 -3.54
CA THR A 71 8.52 11.50 -4.34
C THR A 71 7.79 12.76 -4.76
N GLU A 72 6.55 12.62 -5.25
CA GLU A 72 5.68 13.75 -5.62
C GLU A 72 5.40 14.67 -4.43
N PHE A 73 4.99 14.09 -3.30
CA PHE A 73 4.71 14.83 -2.08
C PHE A 73 5.95 15.59 -1.61
N ILE A 74 7.14 14.98 -1.60
CA ILE A 74 8.37 15.64 -1.17
C ILE A 74 8.69 16.83 -2.09
N GLY A 75 8.55 16.66 -3.40
CA GLY A 75 8.79 17.71 -4.38
C GLY A 75 7.89 18.92 -4.14
N TRP A 76 6.61 18.69 -3.86
CA TRP A 76 5.64 19.74 -3.55
C TRP A 76 5.79 20.33 -2.14
N ALA A 77 6.02 19.50 -1.11
CA ALA A 77 6.01 19.89 0.30
C ALA A 77 7.26 20.68 0.73
N THR A 78 8.33 20.64 -0.07
CA THR A 78 9.58 21.33 0.23
C THR A 78 9.35 22.84 0.29
N GLY A 79 9.55 23.43 1.48
CA GLY A 79 9.35 24.87 1.73
C GLY A 79 8.12 25.20 2.59
N TYR A 80 7.22 24.25 2.79
CA TYR A 80 6.06 24.41 3.68
C TYR A 80 6.40 23.98 5.11
N LYS A 81 5.88 24.73 6.10
CA LYS A 81 6.13 24.46 7.53
C LYS A 81 4.90 24.04 8.33
N ASN A 82 3.70 24.20 7.76
CA ASN A 82 2.44 23.89 8.44
C ASN A 82 2.17 22.37 8.36
N ARG A 83 2.56 21.63 9.41
CA ARG A 83 2.40 20.17 9.45
C ARG A 83 0.95 19.69 9.32
N PRO A 84 -0.06 20.27 10.02
CA PRO A 84 -1.44 19.88 9.81
C PRO A 84 -1.92 20.03 8.35
N PHE A 85 -1.45 21.07 7.65
CA PHE A 85 -1.74 21.24 6.23
C PHE A 85 -1.04 20.17 5.37
N LEU A 86 0.24 19.92 5.62
CA LEU A 86 1.00 18.87 4.93
C LEU A 86 0.37 17.50 5.12
N LEU A 87 -0.10 17.18 6.33
CA LEU A 87 -0.79 15.92 6.62
C LEU A 87 -2.04 15.77 5.75
N ARG A 88 -2.92 16.77 5.71
CA ARG A 88 -4.14 16.71 4.87
C ARG A 88 -3.81 16.52 3.38
N GLN A 89 -2.74 17.15 2.91
CA GLN A 89 -2.32 17.02 1.51
C GLN A 89 -1.74 15.63 1.24
N TYR A 90 -0.98 15.07 2.18
CA TYR A 90 -0.48 13.71 2.08
C TYR A 90 -1.60 12.68 2.14
N GLU A 91 -2.60 12.90 2.99
CA GLU A 91 -3.80 12.07 3.08
C GLU A 91 -4.62 12.13 1.79
N SER A 92 -4.81 13.32 1.24
CA SER A 92 -5.49 13.50 -0.06
C SER A 92 -4.75 12.82 -1.20
N LEU A 93 -3.41 12.86 -1.22
CA LEU A 93 -2.60 12.22 -2.26
C LEU A 93 -2.68 10.69 -2.19
N ASN A 94 -2.86 10.14 -0.99
CA ASN A 94 -2.96 8.71 -0.74
C ASN A 94 -4.40 8.24 -0.54
N ASP A 95 -5.39 9.06 -0.94
CA ASP A 95 -6.78 8.62 -0.98
C ASP A 95 -6.96 7.58 -2.08
N VAL A 96 -7.50 6.43 -1.69
CA VAL A 96 -7.67 5.28 -2.59
C VAL A 96 -8.74 5.54 -3.65
N ASP A 97 -9.67 6.48 -3.42
CA ASP A 97 -10.66 6.89 -4.43
C ASP A 97 -10.01 7.58 -5.64
N GLY A 98 -8.81 8.14 -5.45
CA GLY A 98 -8.02 8.73 -6.52
C GLY A 98 -7.11 7.74 -7.27
N PHE A 99 -7.12 6.45 -6.93
CA PHE A 99 -6.22 5.48 -7.57
C PHE A 99 -6.82 4.94 -8.87
N GLU A 100 -6.45 5.57 -9.98
CA GLU A 100 -6.81 5.11 -11.34
C GLU A 100 -5.95 3.92 -11.82
N PHE A 101 -4.92 3.54 -11.06
CA PHE A 101 -4.00 2.46 -11.44
C PHE A 101 -4.56 1.11 -10.99
N TRP A 102 -4.82 0.22 -11.95
CA TRP A 102 -5.16 -1.17 -11.69
C TRP A 102 -3.89 -2.00 -11.57
N PRO A 103 -3.79 -2.98 -10.65
CA PRO A 103 -2.63 -3.86 -10.62
C PRO A 103 -2.65 -4.63 -11.94
N HIS A 104 -1.49 -4.78 -12.58
CA HIS A 104 -1.41 -5.58 -13.79
C HIS A 104 -2.02 -6.97 -13.53
N ARG A 105 -2.77 -7.48 -14.50
CA ARG A 105 -3.51 -8.75 -14.44
C ARG A 105 -2.75 -9.89 -13.75
N VAL A 106 -1.44 -10.01 -13.99
CA VAL A 106 -0.55 -11.01 -13.37
C VAL A 106 -0.50 -10.91 -11.83
N ILE A 107 -0.50 -9.70 -11.28
CA ILE A 107 -0.48 -9.45 -9.84
C ILE A 107 -1.82 -9.88 -9.23
N MET A 108 -2.92 -9.58 -9.92
CA MET A 108 -4.25 -10.03 -9.50
C MET A 108 -4.38 -11.54 -9.58
N GLU A 109 -4.01 -12.17 -10.70
CA GLU A 109 -4.10 -13.61 -10.88
C GLU A 109 -3.27 -14.38 -9.84
N GLN A 110 -2.06 -13.92 -9.53
CA GLN A 110 -1.26 -14.54 -8.47
C GLN A 110 -1.85 -14.34 -7.09
N SER A 111 -2.37 -13.15 -6.80
CA SER A 111 -2.99 -12.88 -5.49
C SER A 111 -4.30 -13.67 -5.31
N TYR A 112 -5.08 -13.84 -6.38
CA TYR A 112 -6.24 -14.74 -6.40
C TYR A 112 -5.86 -16.21 -6.29
N ALA A 113 -4.73 -16.64 -6.88
CA ALA A 113 -4.25 -18.00 -6.72
C ALA A 113 -3.92 -18.34 -5.26
N TYR A 114 -3.41 -17.38 -4.48
CA TYR A 114 -3.24 -17.55 -3.03
C TYR A 114 -4.58 -17.73 -2.31
N MET A 115 -5.59 -16.93 -2.67
CA MET A 115 -6.94 -17.03 -2.09
C MET A 115 -7.60 -18.39 -2.39
N ILE A 116 -7.54 -18.87 -3.64
CA ILE A 116 -8.08 -20.17 -4.03
C ILE A 116 -7.31 -21.31 -3.36
N GLY A 117 -5.99 -21.18 -3.23
CA GLY A 117 -5.16 -22.15 -2.52
C GLY A 117 -5.53 -22.29 -1.04
N ASP A 118 -5.85 -21.17 -0.37
CA ASP A 118 -6.25 -21.18 1.04
C ASP A 118 -7.65 -21.79 1.24
N LEU A 119 -8.61 -21.49 0.34
CA LEU A 119 -9.95 -22.12 0.35
C LEU A 119 -9.87 -23.64 0.22
N ASN A 120 -9.08 -24.13 -0.73
CA ASN A 120 -8.93 -25.57 -0.95
C ASN A 120 -8.30 -26.26 0.27
N ARG A 121 -7.37 -25.60 0.96
CA ARG A 121 -6.75 -26.13 2.17
C ARG A 121 -7.75 -26.20 3.33
N GLN A 122 -8.53 -25.14 3.54
CA GLN A 122 -9.56 -25.10 4.58
C GLN A 122 -10.67 -26.13 4.33
N ALA A 123 -11.08 -26.34 3.08
CA ALA A 123 -12.06 -27.36 2.72
C ALA A 123 -11.57 -28.79 3.03
N VAL A 124 -10.30 -29.08 2.70
CA VAL A 124 -9.66 -30.37 3.02
C VAL A 124 -9.52 -30.58 4.52
N GLU A 125 -9.16 -29.55 5.28
CA GLU A 125 -9.07 -29.60 6.75
C GLU A 125 -10.45 -29.73 7.42
N ALA A 126 -11.52 -29.22 6.79
CA ALA A 126 -12.90 -29.35 7.25
C ALA A 126 -13.55 -30.72 6.90
N GLY A 127 -12.85 -31.59 6.17
CA GLY A 127 -13.31 -32.95 5.86
C GLY A 127 -14.44 -33.02 4.83
N VAL A 128 -14.53 -32.04 3.92
CA VAL A 128 -15.43 -32.05 2.75
C VAL A 128 -14.69 -32.56 1.52
#